data_AF-A0A1M3HDN4-F1
#
_entry.id   AF-A0A1M3HDN4-F1
#
_cell.length_a   1.000
_cell.length_b   1.000
_cell.length_c   1.000
_cell.angle_alpha   90.00
_cell.angle_beta   90.00
_cell.angle_gamma   90.00
#
_symmetry.space_group_name_H-M   'P 1'
#
loop_
_entity.id
_entity.type
_entity.pdbx_description
1 polymer ?
#
loop_
_entity_poly.entity_id
_entity_poly.type
_entity_poly.pdbx_seq_one_letter_code
_entity_poly.pdbx_strand_id
1 'polypeptide(L)'
;MALKNYKPTSPARRGLVLVDRSGLYKGKPVKALTEGKSKTGGRNNKGHVTSRGIGGGHKQKYRFVDFKRRKWDVAGTVERIEYDPNRTAFIALIKYEDGELAYILAPQRVAVGDQVIAGEKTDVKPGNAMLLSQMPVGTICHNVEMKPGKGGQIARSAGTYVQLVGRDRGLVIVRLNSGEQRYLRGDCMGTVGAVSNPDNSNQTLAKAGRRR
;
A
#
# COMPACT_ATOMS: atom_id res chain seq x y z
N MET A 1 -12.66 3.71 -6.95
CA MET A 1 -12.72 5.16 -7.28
C MET A 1 -13.13 5.23 -8.74
N ALA A 2 -13.58 6.37 -9.25
CA ALA A 2 -13.93 6.44 -10.67
C ALA A 2 -12.67 6.56 -11.54
N LEU A 3 -12.70 5.97 -12.74
CA LEU A 3 -11.76 6.29 -13.79
C LEU A 3 -12.20 7.59 -14.48
N LYS A 4 -11.25 8.49 -14.69
CA LYS A 4 -11.44 9.76 -15.40
C LYS A 4 -11.02 9.62 -16.85
N ASN A 5 -12.02 9.65 -17.73
CA ASN A 5 -11.83 9.73 -19.17
C ASN A 5 -11.69 11.19 -19.62
N TYR A 6 -10.88 11.42 -20.64
CA TYR A 6 -10.66 12.76 -21.19
C TYR A 6 -11.23 12.87 -22.60
N LYS A 7 -11.86 14.02 -22.90
CA LYS A 7 -12.27 14.33 -24.28
C LYS A 7 -11.04 14.37 -25.19
N PRO A 8 -11.12 13.85 -26.43
CA PRO A 8 -9.99 13.75 -27.35
C PRO A 8 -9.68 15.11 -28.02
N THR A 9 -9.41 16.14 -27.23
CA THR A 9 -9.08 17.49 -27.72
C THR A 9 -7.70 17.56 -28.38
N SER A 10 -6.87 16.52 -28.22
CA SER A 10 -5.59 16.35 -28.91
C SER A 10 -5.29 14.86 -29.09
N PRO A 11 -4.43 14.46 -30.05
CA PRO A 11 -4.07 13.06 -30.26
C PRO A 11 -3.52 12.39 -29.00
N ALA A 12 -2.74 13.13 -28.20
CA ALA A 12 -2.16 12.65 -26.95
C ALA A 12 -3.16 12.47 -25.80
N ARG A 13 -4.40 12.97 -25.93
CA ARG A 13 -5.50 12.78 -24.97
C ARG A 13 -6.48 11.69 -25.39
N ARG A 14 -6.45 11.25 -26.65
CA ARG A 14 -7.31 10.16 -27.13
C ARG A 14 -6.95 8.87 -26.37
N GLY A 15 -7.95 8.25 -25.74
CA GLY A 15 -7.75 7.04 -24.93
C GLY A 15 -7.03 7.28 -23.59
N LEU A 16 -6.83 8.54 -23.15
CA LEU A 16 -6.28 8.83 -21.83
C LEU A 16 -7.31 8.49 -20.76
N VAL A 17 -6.93 7.57 -19.88
CA VAL A 17 -7.73 7.13 -18.74
C VAL A 17 -6.86 7.21 -17.49
N LEU A 18 -7.24 8.05 -16.52
CA LEU A 18 -6.52 8.21 -15.27
C LEU A 18 -7.41 7.85 -14.08
N VAL A 19 -6.84 7.43 -12.96
CA VAL A 19 -7.60 7.30 -11.73
C VAL A 19 -7.99 8.67 -11.22
N ASP A 20 -9.26 8.85 -10.87
CA ASP A 20 -9.70 10.05 -10.18
C ASP A 20 -9.10 10.12 -8.77
N ARG A 21 -8.55 11.28 -8.44
CA ARG A 21 -7.83 11.56 -7.18
C ARG A 21 -8.50 12.66 -6.38
N SER A 22 -9.75 12.99 -6.72
CA SER A 22 -10.54 14.08 -6.12
C SER A 22 -10.65 13.96 -4.59
N GLY A 23 -10.83 12.75 -4.07
CA GLY A 23 -10.91 12.45 -2.63
C GLY A 23 -9.58 12.34 -1.90
N LEU A 24 -8.44 12.53 -2.59
CA LEU A 24 -7.13 12.53 -1.95
C LEU A 24 -6.76 13.92 -1.45
N TYR A 25 -5.98 13.96 -0.38
CA TYR A 25 -5.43 15.20 0.15
C TYR A 25 -4.53 15.89 -0.88
N LYS A 26 -4.79 17.19 -1.11
CA LYS A 26 -4.11 18.02 -2.11
C LYS A 26 -2.90 18.79 -1.56
N GLY A 27 -2.70 18.78 -0.25
CA GLY A 27 -1.62 19.53 0.41
C GLY A 27 -0.27 18.83 0.39
N LYS A 28 0.68 19.37 1.16
CA LYS A 28 2.04 18.83 1.28
C LYS A 28 2.05 17.62 2.25
N PRO A 29 2.93 16.63 2.03
CA PRO A 29 3.10 15.54 2.98
C PRO A 29 3.72 16.02 4.30
N VAL A 30 3.58 15.20 5.35
CA VAL A 30 4.16 15.49 6.67
C VAL A 30 5.68 15.53 6.60
N LYS A 31 6.28 16.67 6.93
CA LYS A 31 7.73 16.89 6.79
C LYS A 31 8.57 15.85 7.54
N ALA A 32 8.18 15.52 8.78
CA ALA A 32 8.87 14.55 9.63
C ALA A 32 8.87 13.12 9.07
N LEU A 33 7.86 12.77 8.26
CA LEU A 33 7.70 11.43 7.66
C LEU A 33 8.18 11.38 6.20
N THR A 34 9.02 12.34 5.79
CA THR A 34 9.52 12.41 4.41
C THR A 34 11.03 12.62 4.33
N GLU A 35 11.62 12.03 3.30
CA GLU A 35 13.04 12.19 2.97
C GLU A 35 13.23 12.45 1.47
N GLY A 36 14.35 13.07 1.10
CA GLY A 36 14.75 13.17 -0.31
C GLY A 36 15.12 11.80 -0.87
N LYS A 37 14.49 11.39 -1.98
CA LYS A 37 14.83 10.14 -2.66
C LYS A 37 15.73 10.42 -3.86
N SER A 38 17.00 10.03 -3.76
CA SER A 38 17.92 10.05 -4.91
C SER A 38 17.54 8.96 -5.92
N LYS A 39 17.81 9.23 -7.20
CA LYS A 39 17.54 8.27 -8.28
C LYS A 39 18.84 7.56 -8.66
N THR A 40 18.75 6.25 -8.84
CA THR A 40 19.90 5.43 -9.27
C THR A 40 20.13 5.50 -10.78
N GLY A 41 19.10 5.85 -11.58
CA GLY A 41 19.18 5.80 -13.04
C GLY A 41 19.48 4.40 -13.59
N GLY A 42 19.14 3.35 -12.84
CA GLY A 42 19.43 1.96 -13.22
C GLY A 42 20.90 1.55 -13.02
N ARG A 43 21.71 2.37 -12.35
CA ARG A 43 23.13 2.10 -12.10
C ARG A 43 23.38 1.51 -10.71
N ASN A 44 24.42 0.68 -10.59
CA ASN A 44 24.90 0.14 -9.31
C ASN A 44 25.95 1.06 -8.64
N ASN A 45 26.53 0.60 -7.52
CA ASN A 45 27.58 1.32 -6.78
C ASN A 45 28.88 1.55 -7.57
N LYS A 46 29.14 0.78 -8.64
CA LYS A 46 30.28 0.98 -9.56
C LYS A 46 29.94 1.92 -10.74
N GLY A 47 28.72 2.45 -10.80
CA GLY A 47 28.25 3.29 -11.90
C GLY A 47 27.84 2.53 -13.16
N HIS A 48 27.88 1.18 -13.15
CA HIS A 48 27.47 0.36 -14.28
C HIS A 48 25.95 0.26 -14.36
N VAL A 49 25.39 0.33 -15.56
CA VAL A 49 23.95 0.10 -15.80
C VAL A 49 23.63 -1.37 -15.60
N THR A 50 22.91 -1.69 -14.52
CA THR A 50 22.47 -3.06 -14.20
C THR A 50 21.00 -3.28 -14.54
N SER A 51 20.21 -2.21 -14.64
CA SER A 51 18.80 -2.27 -15.05
C SER A 51 18.52 -1.21 -16.12
N ARG A 52 18.06 -1.66 -17.29
CA ARG A 52 17.81 -0.80 -18.46
C ARG A 52 16.42 -0.16 -18.37
N GLY A 53 16.23 0.96 -19.08
CA GLY A 53 14.94 1.65 -19.14
C GLY A 53 14.59 2.47 -17.89
N ILE A 54 15.56 2.68 -16.98
CA ILE A 54 15.40 3.49 -15.77
C ILE A 54 16.23 4.77 -15.92
N GLY A 55 15.59 5.94 -15.84
CA GLY A 55 16.25 7.23 -15.94
C GLY A 55 15.24 8.36 -16.11
N GLY A 56 15.63 9.59 -15.77
CA GLY A 56 14.72 10.75 -15.86
C GLY A 56 13.58 10.71 -14.84
N GLY A 57 12.38 11.15 -15.25
CA GLY A 57 11.18 11.28 -14.43
C GLY A 57 11.20 12.43 -13.42
N HIS A 58 10.04 12.76 -12.87
CA HIS A 58 9.88 13.79 -11.84
C HIS A 58 10.60 13.44 -10.52
N LYS A 59 11.16 14.43 -9.81
CA LYS A 59 11.81 14.23 -8.50
C LYS A 59 10.77 13.76 -7.46
N GLN A 60 11.15 12.83 -6.60
CA GLN A 60 10.25 12.24 -5.60
C GLN A 60 10.83 12.42 -4.20
N LYS A 61 9.92 12.51 -3.23
CA LYS A 61 10.25 12.38 -1.80
C LYS A 61 9.83 11.00 -1.36
N TYR A 62 10.67 10.31 -0.61
CA TYR A 62 10.31 9.06 0.04
C TYR A 62 9.38 9.38 1.21
N ARG A 63 8.38 8.52 1.42
CA ARG A 63 7.44 8.60 2.55
C ARG A 63 7.63 7.37 3.41
N PHE A 64 8.00 7.59 4.67
CA PHE A 64 8.18 6.51 5.65
C PHE A 64 6.81 5.91 5.96
N VAL A 65 6.60 4.68 5.48
CA VAL A 65 5.39 3.90 5.75
C VAL A 65 5.72 2.86 6.81
N ASP A 66 4.86 2.78 7.82
CA ASP A 66 4.89 1.71 8.80
C ASP A 66 4.33 0.43 8.18
N PHE A 67 5.24 -0.42 7.73
CA PHE A 67 4.90 -1.76 7.26
C PHE A 67 4.81 -2.78 8.41
N LYS A 68 5.25 -2.44 9.62
CA LYS A 68 5.38 -3.39 10.74
C LYS A 68 4.19 -3.34 11.70
N ARG A 69 3.46 -2.22 11.79
CA ARG A 69 2.27 -2.04 12.64
C ARG A 69 2.52 -2.48 14.09
N ARG A 70 3.57 -1.92 14.71
CA ARG A 70 4.10 -2.37 16.01
C ARG A 70 3.57 -1.62 17.23
N LYS A 71 2.84 -0.53 17.04
CA LYS A 71 2.07 0.10 18.11
C LYS A 71 0.83 -0.76 18.39
N TRP A 72 0.97 -1.69 19.32
CA TRP A 72 -0.09 -2.61 19.69
C TRP A 72 -1.06 -1.97 20.67
N ASP A 73 -2.34 -2.30 20.51
CA ASP A 73 -3.47 -1.91 21.35
C ASP A 73 -3.66 -0.39 21.54
N VAL A 74 -3.03 0.40 20.67
CA VAL A 74 -3.24 1.85 20.56
C VAL A 74 -4.04 2.16 19.32
N ALA A 75 -5.23 2.73 19.50
CA ALA A 75 -6.06 3.17 18.39
C ALA A 75 -5.44 4.39 17.70
N GLY A 76 -5.57 4.42 16.38
CA GLY A 76 -5.19 5.58 15.58
C GLY A 76 -6.30 5.99 14.64
N THR A 77 -6.56 7.29 14.57
CA THR A 77 -7.57 7.87 13.69
C THR A 77 -6.95 8.22 12.34
N VAL A 78 -7.63 7.86 11.25
CA VAL A 78 -7.21 8.22 9.90
C VAL A 78 -7.49 9.69 9.66
N GLU A 79 -6.44 10.52 9.64
CA GLU A 79 -6.59 11.97 9.39
C GLU A 79 -6.86 12.29 7.93
N ARG A 80 -6.15 11.61 7.02
CA ARG A 80 -6.25 11.86 5.58
C ARG A 80 -5.64 10.75 4.76
N ILE A 81 -6.13 10.62 3.53
CA ILE A 81 -5.60 9.71 2.52
C ILE A 81 -4.82 10.54 1.50
N GLU A 82 -3.58 10.14 1.24
CA GLU A 82 -2.65 10.87 0.38
C GLU A 82 -2.17 10.02 -0.80
N TYR A 83 -1.89 10.71 -1.90
CA TYR A 83 -1.16 10.14 -3.03
C TYR A 83 0.32 9.97 -2.69
N ASP A 84 0.89 8.77 -2.87
CA ASP A 84 2.33 8.56 -2.80
C ASP A 84 2.96 8.29 -4.16
N PRO A 85 4.00 9.05 -4.58
CA PRO A 85 4.67 8.82 -5.86
C PRO A 85 5.58 7.58 -5.89
N ASN A 86 5.88 6.94 -4.74
CA ASN A 86 6.83 5.82 -4.67
C ASN A 86 6.17 4.44 -4.81
N ARG A 87 4.84 4.37 -4.82
CA ARG A 87 4.08 3.11 -4.90
C ARG A 87 2.76 3.34 -5.63
N THR A 88 2.09 2.26 -6.01
CA THR A 88 0.79 2.33 -6.70
C THR A 88 -0.37 2.54 -5.73
N ALA A 89 -0.26 2.02 -4.51
CA ALA A 89 -1.26 2.16 -3.46
C ALA A 89 -1.31 3.59 -2.90
N PHE A 90 -2.47 4.01 -2.39
CA PHE A 90 -2.54 5.21 -1.56
C PHE A 90 -2.03 4.92 -0.15
N ILE A 91 -1.70 5.99 0.56
CA ILE A 91 -1.32 5.90 1.97
C ILE A 91 -2.30 6.68 2.83
N ALA A 92 -2.57 6.16 4.02
CA ALA A 92 -3.35 6.85 5.03
C ALA A 92 -2.38 7.42 6.07
N LEU A 93 -2.54 8.70 6.41
CA LEU A 93 -1.92 9.28 7.58
C LEU A 93 -2.80 8.96 8.78
N ILE A 94 -2.21 8.31 9.77
CA ILE A 94 -2.85 8.01 11.04
C ILE A 94 -2.26 8.91 12.10
N LYS A 95 -3.13 9.43 12.97
CA LYS A 95 -2.77 10.03 14.24
C LYS A 95 -3.18 9.09 15.36
N TYR A 96 -2.20 8.60 16.10
CA TYR A 96 -2.43 7.81 17.31
C TYR A 96 -2.89 8.71 18.45
N GLU A 97 -3.51 8.12 19.47
CA GLU A 97 -3.98 8.85 20.67
C GLU A 97 -2.84 9.57 21.41
N ASP A 98 -1.62 9.03 21.35
CA ASP A 98 -0.40 9.64 21.90
C ASP A 98 0.11 10.85 21.09
N GLY A 99 -0.55 11.19 19.98
CA GLY A 99 -0.19 12.30 19.11
C GLY A 99 0.85 11.96 18.05
N GLU A 100 1.39 10.73 18.02
CA GLU A 100 2.32 10.32 16.98
C GLU A 100 1.60 10.16 15.64
N LEU A 101 2.29 10.55 14.57
CA LEU A 101 1.83 10.41 13.20
C LEU A 101 2.57 9.28 12.51
N ALA A 102 1.85 8.41 11.80
CA ALA A 102 2.44 7.40 10.95
C ALA A 102 1.69 7.24 9.64
N TYR A 103 2.40 6.94 8.55
CA TYR A 103 1.76 6.51 7.31
C TYR A 103 1.59 5.00 7.29
N ILE A 104 0.43 4.53 6.86
CA ILE A 104 0.21 3.12 6.50
C ILE A 104 -0.22 3.01 5.03
N LEU A 105 -0.19 1.80 4.49
CA LEU A 105 -0.92 1.53 3.25
C LEU A 105 -2.41 1.73 3.50
N ALA A 106 -3.08 2.54 2.68
CA ALA A 106 -4.51 2.74 2.81
C ALA A 106 -5.22 1.44 2.35
N PRO A 107 -6.01 0.80 3.22
CA PRO A 107 -6.87 -0.30 2.82
C PRO A 107 -8.06 0.21 2.00
N GLN A 108 -8.69 -0.68 1.26
CA GLN A 108 -9.95 -0.37 0.58
C GLN A 108 -11.05 -0.13 1.61
N ARG A 109 -11.92 0.84 1.34
CA ARG A 109 -13.07 1.24 2.18
C ARG A 109 -12.75 1.93 3.50
N VAL A 110 -11.48 2.22 3.78
CA VAL A 110 -11.13 3.11 4.89
C VAL A 110 -11.36 4.56 4.47
N ALA A 111 -12.10 5.29 5.30
CA ALA A 111 -12.40 6.70 5.15
C ALA A 111 -11.62 7.55 6.18
N VAL A 112 -11.68 8.86 5.99
CA VAL A 112 -11.14 9.81 6.97
C VAL A 112 -12.03 9.81 8.21
N GLY A 113 -11.43 9.73 9.39
CA GLY A 113 -12.12 9.61 10.68
C GLY A 113 -12.25 8.17 11.20
N ASP A 114 -12.00 7.16 10.37
CA ASP A 114 -12.02 5.77 10.81
C ASP A 114 -10.90 5.49 11.81
N GLN A 115 -11.19 4.63 12.79
CA GLN A 115 -10.20 4.14 13.74
C GLN A 115 -9.57 2.84 13.23
N VAL A 116 -8.25 2.76 13.35
CA VAL A 116 -7.48 1.56 13.02
C VAL A 116 -6.59 1.19 14.20
N ILE A 117 -6.56 -0.09 14.54
CA ILE A 117 -5.77 -0.63 15.64
C ILE A 117 -4.89 -1.77 15.15
N ALA A 118 -3.73 -1.94 15.76
CA ALA A 118 -2.90 -3.12 15.59
C ALA A 118 -2.82 -3.84 16.93
N GLY A 119 -2.79 -5.17 16.95
CA GLY A 119 -2.69 -5.93 18.20
C GLY A 119 -2.48 -7.41 17.91
N GLU A 120 -2.48 -8.24 18.94
CA GLU A 120 -2.40 -9.69 18.74
C GLU A 120 -3.69 -10.22 18.08
N LYS A 121 -4.82 -9.82 18.67
CA LYS A 121 -6.18 -10.12 18.21
C LYS A 121 -6.98 -8.82 18.20
N THR A 122 -7.60 -8.51 17.07
CA THR A 122 -8.42 -7.31 16.91
C THR A 122 -9.72 -7.66 16.20
N ASP A 123 -10.67 -6.74 16.19
CA ASP A 123 -11.84 -6.84 15.33
C ASP A 123 -11.43 -7.01 13.85
N VAL A 124 -12.20 -7.81 13.11
CA VAL A 124 -12.02 -8.05 11.68
C VAL A 124 -12.61 -6.88 10.88
N LYS A 125 -12.01 -5.70 11.04
CA LYS A 125 -12.37 -4.48 10.31
C LYS A 125 -11.23 -4.09 9.36
N PRO A 126 -11.50 -3.63 8.14
CA PRO A 126 -10.47 -3.17 7.21
C PRO A 126 -9.55 -2.12 7.84
N GLY A 127 -8.24 -2.32 7.75
CA GLY A 127 -7.23 -1.43 8.35
C GLY A 127 -6.72 -1.85 9.72
N ASN A 128 -7.43 -2.72 10.42
CA ASN A 128 -6.88 -3.36 11.61
C ASN A 128 -5.81 -4.37 11.25
N ALA A 129 -4.76 -4.44 12.07
CA ALA A 129 -3.69 -5.41 11.91
C ALA A 129 -3.67 -6.39 13.08
N MET A 130 -3.56 -7.68 12.77
CA MET A 130 -3.47 -8.73 13.76
C MET A 130 -2.62 -9.89 13.27
N LEU A 131 -2.30 -10.83 14.16
CA LEU A 131 -1.58 -12.04 13.77
C LEU A 131 -2.43 -12.90 12.84
N LEU A 132 -1.79 -13.54 11.85
CA LEU A 132 -2.48 -14.45 10.93
C LEU A 132 -3.13 -15.63 11.68
N SER A 133 -2.55 -16.06 12.81
CA SER A 133 -3.12 -17.07 13.70
C SER A 133 -4.43 -16.64 14.37
N GLN A 134 -4.74 -15.34 14.44
CA GLN A 134 -5.96 -14.81 15.04
C GLN A 134 -7.03 -14.44 13.99
N MET A 135 -6.63 -14.16 12.75
CA MET A 135 -7.55 -13.82 11.63
C MET A 135 -8.43 -15.00 11.17
N PRO A 136 -9.77 -14.90 11.17
CA PRO A 136 -10.64 -15.98 10.72
C PRO A 136 -10.29 -16.50 9.32
N VAL A 137 -10.46 -17.81 9.12
CA VAL A 137 -10.23 -18.43 7.80
C VAL A 137 -11.22 -17.84 6.78
N GLY A 138 -10.73 -17.59 5.57
CA GLY A 138 -11.45 -16.90 4.50
C GLY A 138 -11.26 -15.38 4.49
N THR A 139 -10.70 -14.78 5.55
CA THR A 139 -10.48 -13.33 5.61
C THR A 139 -9.49 -12.87 4.54
N ILE A 140 -9.82 -11.73 3.92
CA ILE A 140 -8.94 -11.04 2.98
C ILE A 140 -7.99 -10.13 3.77
N CYS A 141 -6.70 -10.25 3.53
CA CYS A 141 -5.66 -9.45 4.16
C CYS A 141 -4.65 -8.89 3.15
N HIS A 142 -3.87 -7.90 3.59
CA HIS A 142 -2.79 -7.29 2.82
C HIS A 142 -1.63 -6.93 3.75
N ASN A 143 -0.52 -6.47 3.16
CA ASN A 143 0.69 -6.12 3.91
C ASN A 143 1.19 -7.25 4.83
N VAL A 144 1.21 -8.48 4.33
CA VAL A 144 1.51 -9.67 5.14
C VAL A 144 3.02 -9.85 5.32
N GLU A 145 3.45 -10.14 6.55
CA GLU A 145 4.84 -10.47 6.88
C GLU A 145 5.24 -11.85 6.34
N MET A 146 6.45 -11.98 5.79
CA MET A 146 6.98 -13.28 5.37
C MET A 146 7.73 -14.00 6.52
N LYS A 147 8.27 -13.22 7.46
CA LYS A 147 8.87 -13.67 8.71
C LYS A 147 8.38 -12.75 9.82
N PRO A 148 8.06 -13.29 11.02
CA PRO A 148 7.64 -12.46 12.14
C PRO A 148 8.66 -11.34 12.41
N GLY A 149 8.21 -10.09 12.55
CA GLY A 149 9.12 -8.97 12.87
C GLY A 149 9.70 -8.23 11.68
N LYS A 150 9.67 -8.84 10.49
CA LYS A 150 10.34 -8.28 9.30
C LYS A 150 9.54 -7.15 8.64
N GLY A 151 8.27 -6.96 9.01
CA GLY A 151 7.35 -6.04 8.35
C GLY A 151 6.74 -6.63 7.09
N GLY A 152 5.61 -6.06 6.68
CA GLY A 152 4.84 -6.55 5.54
C GLY A 152 5.64 -6.54 4.24
N GLN A 153 5.64 -7.67 3.55
CA GLN A 153 6.35 -7.86 2.27
C GLN A 153 5.39 -8.23 1.14
N ILE A 154 4.30 -8.93 1.47
CA ILE A 154 3.35 -9.51 0.52
C ILE A 154 2.10 -8.61 0.40
N ALA A 155 1.52 -8.54 -0.81
CA ALA A 155 0.31 -7.76 -1.13
C ALA A 155 0.38 -6.30 -0.66
N ARG A 156 1.30 -5.53 -1.25
CA ARG A 156 1.49 -4.09 -0.98
C ARG A 156 1.10 -3.19 -2.16
N SER A 157 0.87 -3.79 -3.33
CA SER A 157 0.52 -3.07 -4.54
C SER A 157 -0.96 -2.72 -4.55
N ALA A 158 -1.32 -1.67 -5.29
CA ALA A 158 -2.70 -1.23 -5.44
C ALA A 158 -3.64 -2.39 -5.85
N GLY A 159 -4.78 -2.52 -5.15
CA GLY A 159 -5.76 -3.58 -5.38
C GLY A 159 -5.31 -5.01 -5.03
N THR A 160 -4.09 -5.20 -4.52
CA THR A 160 -3.63 -6.54 -4.14
C THR A 160 -4.15 -6.96 -2.77
N TYR A 161 -4.31 -8.26 -2.60
CA TYR A 161 -4.69 -8.88 -1.34
C TYR A 161 -4.11 -10.29 -1.27
N VAL A 162 -4.41 -10.95 -0.16
CA VAL A 162 -4.10 -12.33 0.15
C VAL A 162 -5.34 -12.89 0.83
N GLN A 163 -5.67 -14.15 0.57
CA GLN A 163 -6.73 -14.83 1.28
C GLN A 163 -6.14 -15.86 2.23
N LEU A 164 -6.61 -15.85 3.48
CA LEU A 164 -6.27 -16.88 4.45
C LEU A 164 -7.10 -18.13 4.16
N VAL A 165 -6.47 -19.21 3.71
CA VAL A 165 -7.17 -20.43 3.23
C VAL A 165 -7.37 -21.43 4.36
N GLY A 166 -6.39 -21.57 5.25
CA GLY A 166 -6.43 -22.56 6.30
C GLY A 166 -5.30 -22.38 7.30
N ARG A 167 -5.33 -23.18 8.36
CA ARG A 167 -4.33 -23.19 9.41
C ARG A 167 -3.94 -24.62 9.70
N ASP A 168 -2.65 -24.86 9.87
CA ASP A 168 -2.12 -26.18 10.16
C ASP A 168 -0.88 -26.06 11.05
N ARG A 169 -0.89 -26.73 12.21
CA ARG A 169 0.25 -26.88 13.13
C ARG A 169 1.08 -25.60 13.37
N GLY A 170 0.42 -24.46 13.61
CA GLY A 170 1.07 -23.16 13.87
C GLY A 170 1.54 -22.41 12.62
N LEU A 171 1.31 -22.98 11.44
CA LEU A 171 1.42 -22.33 10.14
C LEU A 171 0.04 -21.94 9.61
N VAL A 172 0.04 -20.96 8.72
CA VAL A 172 -1.13 -20.47 8.02
C VAL A 172 -0.89 -20.62 6.54
N ILE A 173 -1.90 -21.17 5.85
CA ILE A 173 -1.89 -21.28 4.39
C ILE A 173 -2.55 -20.03 3.84
N VAL A 174 -1.79 -19.29 3.04
CA VAL A 174 -2.27 -18.10 2.37
C VAL A 174 -2.26 -18.29 0.85
N ARG A 175 -3.30 -17.82 0.18
CA ARG A 175 -3.38 -17.75 -1.28
C ARG A 175 -3.03 -16.34 -1.74
N LEU A 176 -1.99 -16.23 -2.55
CA LEU A 176 -1.52 -14.98 -3.12
C LEU A 176 -2.32 -14.62 -4.38
N ASN A 177 -2.26 -13.34 -4.78
CA ASN A 177 -2.84 -12.89 -6.06
C ASN A 177 -2.22 -13.56 -7.30
N SER A 178 -1.05 -14.18 -7.18
CA SER A 178 -0.46 -15.00 -8.25
C SER A 178 -1.14 -16.38 -8.41
N GLY A 179 -2.02 -16.76 -7.49
CA GLY A 179 -2.58 -18.12 -7.39
C GLY A 179 -1.73 -19.08 -6.55
N GLU A 180 -0.48 -18.71 -6.23
CA GLU A 180 0.40 -19.49 -5.36
C GLU A 180 -0.23 -19.65 -3.96
N GLN A 181 -0.22 -20.87 -3.45
CA GLN A 181 -0.52 -21.16 -2.06
C GLN A 181 0.78 -21.32 -1.29
N ARG A 182 0.90 -20.62 -0.17
CA ARG A 182 2.14 -20.55 0.59
C ARG A 182 1.89 -20.70 2.07
N TYR A 183 2.79 -21.41 2.74
CA TYR A 183 2.83 -21.50 4.19
C TYR A 183 3.58 -20.32 4.80
N LEU A 184 2.98 -19.68 5.78
CA LEU A 184 3.58 -18.63 6.60
C LEU A 184 3.41 -19.00 8.08
N ARG A 185 4.24 -18.42 8.95
CA ARG A 185 4.06 -18.57 10.40
C ARG A 185 2.79 -17.87 10.86
N GLY A 186 2.08 -18.47 11.82
CA GLY A 186 0.92 -17.85 12.45
C GLY A 186 1.23 -16.51 13.13
N ASP A 187 2.46 -16.35 13.63
CA ASP A 187 2.95 -15.14 14.29
C ASP A 187 3.30 -13.99 13.32
N CYS A 188 3.12 -14.19 12.01
CA CYS A 188 3.26 -13.11 11.05
C CYS A 188 2.09 -12.12 11.19
N MET A 189 2.40 -10.83 11.09
CA MET A 189 1.38 -9.79 11.07
C MET A 189 0.74 -9.66 9.68
N GLY A 190 -0.56 -9.39 9.64
CA GLY A 190 -1.27 -8.98 8.43
C GLY A 190 -2.27 -7.87 8.75
N THR A 191 -2.63 -7.07 7.75
CA THR A 191 -3.69 -6.07 7.87
C THR A 191 -4.95 -6.57 7.17
N VAL A 192 -6.11 -6.48 7.81
CA VAL A 192 -7.39 -6.89 7.23
C VAL A 192 -7.77 -5.96 6.08
N GLY A 193 -8.36 -6.54 5.02
CA GLY A 193 -8.81 -5.84 3.82
C GLY A 193 -7.84 -5.98 2.64
N ALA A 194 -8.25 -5.44 1.50
CA ALA A 194 -7.41 -5.31 0.31
C ALA A 194 -6.73 -3.94 0.26
N VAL A 195 -5.65 -3.81 -0.49
CA VAL A 195 -4.98 -2.51 -0.69
C VAL A 195 -5.84 -1.59 -1.55
N SER A 196 -5.87 -0.30 -1.23
CA SER A 196 -6.57 0.73 -2.01
C SER A 196 -6.11 0.85 -3.47
N ASN A 197 -6.85 1.65 -4.24
CA ASN A 197 -6.57 1.97 -5.64
C ASN A 197 -6.63 0.77 -6.63
N PRO A 198 -7.64 -0.12 -6.58
CA PRO A 198 -7.72 -1.27 -7.50
C PRO A 198 -7.78 -0.85 -8.98
N ASP A 199 -8.38 0.31 -9.27
CA ASP A 199 -8.51 0.86 -10.62
C ASP A 199 -7.17 1.30 -11.25
N ASN A 200 -6.06 1.18 -10.52
CA ASN A 200 -4.74 1.54 -11.03
C ASN A 200 -4.32 0.73 -12.26
N SER A 201 -4.73 -0.55 -12.37
CA SER A 201 -4.45 -1.39 -13.54
C SER A 201 -5.16 -0.91 -14.81
N ASN A 202 -6.29 -0.22 -14.65
CA ASN A 202 -7.14 0.21 -15.76
C ASN A 202 -6.73 1.59 -16.31
N GLN A 203 -5.63 2.17 -15.80
CA GLN A 203 -5.11 3.44 -16.31
C GLN A 203 -4.42 3.26 -17.67
N THR A 204 -4.72 4.17 -18.59
CA THR A 204 -4.07 4.24 -19.90
C THR A 204 -3.35 5.57 -20.02
N LEU A 205 -2.01 5.55 -20.13
CA LEU A 205 -1.18 6.76 -20.16
C LEU A 205 -1.29 7.56 -21.47
N ALA A 206 -1.78 6.92 -22.55
CA ALA A 206 -2.04 7.44 -23.90
C ALA A 206 -0.88 8.11 -24.66
N LYS A 207 0.19 8.53 -23.99
CA LYS A 207 1.34 9.20 -24.62
C LYS A 207 2.67 8.77 -24.00
N ALA A 208 3.69 8.69 -24.85
CA ALA A 208 5.06 8.31 -24.43
C ALA A 208 5.61 9.24 -23.34
N GLY A 209 5.42 10.56 -23.48
CA GLY A 209 5.92 11.54 -22.52
C GLY A 209 5.37 11.40 -21.10
N ARG A 210 4.26 10.68 -20.89
CA ARG A 210 3.75 10.42 -19.53
C ARG A 210 4.41 9.21 -18.86
N ARG A 211 5.05 8.35 -19.64
CA ARG A 211 5.88 7.24 -19.16
C ARG A 211 7.32 7.69 -18.83
N ARG A 212 7.73 8.87 -19.30
CA ARG A 212 9.09 9.43 -19.14
C ARG A 212 9.28 10.16 -17.82
#